data_AF-A0AAD2CMP5-F1
#
_entry.id   AF-A0AAD2CMP5-F1
#
_cell.length_a   1.000
_cell.length_b   1.000
_cell.length_c   1.000
_cell.angle_alpha   90.00
_cell.angle_beta   90.00
_cell.angle_gamma   90.00
#
_symmetry.space_group_name_H-M   'P 1'
#
loop_
_entity.id
_entity.type
_entity.pdbx_description
1 polymer ?
#
loop_
_entity_poly.entity_id
_entity_poly.type
_entity_poly.pdbx_seq_one_letter_code
_entity_poly.pdbx_strand_id
1 'polypeptide(L)'
;MMKQLLSFGLIALLTCPNVQALLQGNAGTTSSYRLAGTALQVSRTSPDYKKKDVSSSEGESEAEKYLRLARKLRQQAAEDEQQVHERLYQKKREEDEQLDEWIQNLSLSEAVDQKKNAHIVNALKERKPCMETLERIVERLHEHHMIASGLECVEAPSSKDASQVNRVIHEKDDVKVQKIDNEAEALFQAIDVLDSDQSGASKSESRHWGGDGRAIQLRNQWKGLQREHEDQFLKRQASFIEAQRLKKENPPPPKVKDDHRFLP
;
A
#
# COMPACT_ATOMS: atom_id res chain seq x y z
N MET A 1 7.58 -39.85 18.62
CA MET A 1 7.15 -39.90 17.19
C MET A 1 5.87 -39.11 17.04
N MET A 2 5.95 -37.83 16.65
CA MET A 2 4.81 -37.07 16.10
C MET A 2 5.39 -36.12 15.05
N LYS A 3 5.04 -36.37 13.79
CA LYS A 3 5.38 -35.51 12.64
C LYS A 3 4.26 -34.48 12.50
N GLN A 4 4.55 -33.20 12.77
CA GLN A 4 3.69 -32.11 12.32
C GLN A 4 4.07 -31.76 10.88
N LEU A 5 3.11 -31.92 9.99
CA LEU A 5 3.18 -31.47 8.60
C LEU A 5 2.88 -29.97 8.57
N LEU A 6 3.90 -29.17 8.27
CA LEU A 6 3.74 -27.79 7.82
C LEU A 6 3.19 -27.81 6.38
N SER A 7 1.87 -27.63 6.23
CA SER A 7 1.28 -27.26 4.96
C SER A 7 1.32 -25.74 4.83
N PHE A 8 2.35 -25.21 4.16
CA PHE A 8 2.32 -23.83 3.70
C PHE A 8 1.34 -23.74 2.53
N GLY A 9 0.16 -23.22 2.83
CA GLY A 9 -0.86 -22.89 1.85
C GLY A 9 -0.37 -21.77 0.94
N LEU A 10 -0.42 -22.06 -0.35
CA LEU A 10 -0.27 -21.15 -1.47
C LEU A 10 -1.25 -19.96 -1.30
N ILE A 11 -0.75 -18.79 -0.89
CA ILE A 11 -1.57 -17.57 -0.86
C ILE A 11 -1.74 -17.10 -2.30
N ALA A 12 -2.99 -17.07 -2.73
CA ALA A 12 -3.40 -16.54 -4.02
C ALA A 12 -3.04 -15.05 -4.11
N LEU A 13 -2.25 -14.71 -5.13
CA LEU A 13 -2.01 -13.34 -5.59
C LEU A 13 -3.35 -12.75 -6.07
N LEU A 14 -4.05 -12.08 -5.16
CA LEU A 14 -5.12 -11.15 -5.51
C LEU A 14 -4.48 -9.84 -5.92
N THR A 15 -4.57 -9.56 -7.22
CA THR A 15 -4.20 -8.32 -7.88
C THR A 15 -4.85 -7.13 -7.19
N CYS A 16 -4.06 -6.33 -6.49
CA CYS A 16 -4.46 -4.97 -6.08
C CYS A 16 -4.60 -4.11 -7.34
N PRO A 17 -5.74 -3.44 -7.60
CA PRO A 17 -5.89 -2.58 -8.78
C PRO A 17 -5.24 -1.19 -8.63
N ASN A 18 -4.51 -0.90 -7.54
CA ASN A 18 -4.11 0.47 -7.23
C ASN A 18 -2.74 0.95 -7.78
N VAL A 19 -2.17 0.25 -8.76
CA VAL A 19 -0.92 0.70 -9.44
C VAL A 19 -1.20 1.31 -10.82
N GLN A 20 -2.46 1.40 -11.26
CA GLN A 20 -2.80 1.83 -12.63
C GLN A 20 -3.13 3.31 -12.82
N ALA A 21 -3.04 4.14 -11.77
CA ALA A 21 -3.45 5.56 -11.83
C ALA A 21 -2.30 6.58 -11.96
N LEU A 22 -1.10 6.19 -12.46
CA LEU A 22 0.02 7.14 -12.64
C LEU A 22 0.43 7.39 -14.10
N LEU A 23 -0.47 7.13 -15.06
CA LEU A 23 -0.16 7.27 -16.49
C LEU A 23 -1.31 7.84 -17.34
N GLN A 24 -2.04 8.86 -16.87
CA GLN A 24 -2.81 9.73 -17.77
C GLN A 24 -2.69 11.19 -17.34
N GLY A 25 -2.14 11.99 -18.25
CA GLY A 25 -1.61 13.32 -17.99
C GLY A 25 -2.65 14.41 -17.72
N ASN A 26 -2.16 15.47 -17.10
CA ASN A 26 -2.78 16.78 -17.13
C ASN A 26 -1.77 17.78 -17.67
N ALA A 27 -2.17 18.49 -18.73
CA ALA A 27 -1.40 19.52 -19.40
C ALA A 27 -1.74 20.91 -18.84
N GLY A 28 -0.71 21.76 -18.69
CA GLY A 28 -0.80 23.22 -18.46
C GLY A 28 -0.74 23.62 -16.98
N THR A 29 0.04 24.61 -16.51
CA THR A 29 0.76 25.68 -17.21
C THR A 29 1.83 26.27 -16.26
N THR A 30 3.06 26.42 -16.79
CA THR A 30 4.15 27.37 -16.43
C THR A 30 4.59 27.53 -14.97
N SER A 31 5.77 27.00 -14.64
CA SER A 31 6.76 27.74 -13.86
C SER A 31 8.18 27.32 -14.26
N SER A 32 9.01 28.33 -14.54
CA SER A 32 10.33 28.25 -15.15
C SER A 32 11.39 27.90 -14.12
N TYR A 33 12.04 26.74 -14.28
CA TYR A 33 13.37 26.48 -13.72
C TYR A 33 14.29 25.95 -14.81
N ARG A 34 15.43 26.62 -14.92
CA ARG A 34 16.46 26.41 -15.94
C ARG A 34 17.06 25.01 -15.82
N LEU A 35 17.09 24.34 -16.97
CA LEU A 35 17.84 23.13 -17.27
C LEU A 35 19.33 23.33 -16.96
N ALA A 36 19.85 22.63 -15.95
CA ALA A 36 21.23 22.16 -15.97
C ALA A 36 21.23 20.84 -16.75
N GLY A 37 21.39 20.95 -18.06
CA GLY A 37 21.45 19.81 -18.97
C GLY A 37 22.75 19.03 -18.78
N THR A 38 22.72 18.00 -17.93
CA THR A 38 23.54 16.82 -18.19
C THR A 38 22.87 16.06 -19.32
N ALA A 39 23.30 16.36 -20.54
CA ALA A 39 22.97 15.57 -21.71
C ALA A 39 23.47 14.14 -21.49
N LEU A 40 22.56 13.23 -21.12
CA LEU A 40 22.76 11.81 -21.35
C LEU A 40 22.80 11.62 -22.87
N GLN A 41 24.01 11.72 -23.44
CA GLN A 41 24.30 11.17 -24.74
C GLN A 41 24.01 9.67 -24.66
N VAL A 42 22.79 9.30 -25.05
CA VAL A 42 22.46 7.92 -25.43
C VAL A 42 23.27 7.63 -26.68
N SER A 43 24.54 7.26 -26.47
CA SER A 43 25.36 6.65 -27.48
C SER A 43 24.64 5.37 -27.88
N ARG A 44 23.99 5.39 -29.04
CA ARG A 44 23.54 4.19 -29.73
C ARG A 44 24.77 3.43 -30.20
N THR A 45 25.49 2.81 -29.27
CA THR A 45 26.35 1.69 -29.62
C THR A 45 25.42 0.55 -29.94
N SER A 46 25.36 0.17 -31.22
CA SER A 46 24.78 -1.10 -31.65
C SER A 46 25.17 -2.18 -30.65
N PRO A 47 24.23 -2.99 -30.14
CA PRO A 47 24.61 -4.19 -29.44
C PRO A 47 25.35 -5.04 -30.46
N ASP A 48 26.67 -5.15 -30.28
CA ASP A 48 27.47 -6.13 -30.97
C ASP A 48 26.97 -7.49 -30.48
N TYR A 49 26.04 -8.08 -31.24
CA TYR A 49 25.44 -9.37 -30.94
C TYR A 49 26.55 -10.41 -31.10
N LYS A 50 27.39 -10.56 -30.08
CA LYS A 50 28.20 -11.76 -29.93
C LYS A 50 27.23 -12.91 -29.80
N LYS A 51 27.04 -13.58 -30.95
CA LYS A 51 26.38 -14.85 -31.14
C LYS A 51 26.94 -15.78 -30.07
N LYS A 52 26.22 -15.89 -28.95
CA LYS A 52 26.56 -16.83 -27.89
C LYS A 52 26.05 -18.16 -28.40
N ASP A 53 26.99 -19.02 -28.78
CA ASP A 53 26.70 -20.35 -29.31
C ASP A 53 25.77 -21.08 -28.34
N VAL A 54 24.49 -21.14 -28.73
CA VAL A 54 23.50 -21.98 -28.09
C VAL A 54 23.88 -23.39 -28.49
N SER A 55 24.41 -24.15 -27.52
CA SER A 55 24.75 -25.56 -27.65
C SER A 55 23.63 -26.30 -28.41
N SER A 56 23.97 -26.75 -29.61
CA SER A 56 23.11 -27.49 -30.52
C SER A 56 22.68 -28.80 -29.86
N SER A 57 21.41 -28.91 -29.45
CA SER A 57 20.75 -30.21 -29.40
C SER A 57 20.41 -30.57 -30.84
N GLU A 58 21.12 -31.56 -31.39
CA GLU A 58 20.89 -32.06 -32.74
C GLU A 58 19.47 -32.66 -32.82
N GLY A 59 18.60 -32.04 -33.63
CA GLY A 59 17.25 -32.54 -33.93
C GLY A 59 16.10 -31.53 -33.80
N GLU A 60 16.29 -30.38 -33.16
CA GLU A 60 15.21 -29.40 -32.97
C GLU A 60 15.01 -28.50 -34.20
N SER A 61 13.76 -28.37 -34.65
CA SER A 61 13.35 -27.42 -35.70
C SER A 61 13.61 -25.98 -35.25
N GLU A 62 13.91 -25.06 -36.17
CA GLU A 62 14.10 -23.64 -35.84
C GLU A 62 12.89 -23.05 -35.09
N ALA A 63 11.67 -23.50 -35.42
CA ALA A 63 10.45 -23.11 -34.72
C ALA A 63 10.47 -23.53 -33.23
N GLU A 64 10.96 -24.73 -32.92
CA GLU A 64 11.07 -25.22 -31.54
C GLU A 64 12.12 -24.44 -30.74
N LYS A 65 13.22 -24.04 -31.40
CA LYS A 65 14.25 -23.16 -30.80
C LYS A 65 13.66 -21.81 -30.40
N TYR A 66 12.87 -21.18 -31.29
CA TYR A 66 12.20 -19.92 -30.99
C TYR A 66 11.14 -20.06 -29.89
N LEU A 67 10.36 -21.14 -29.89
CA LEU A 67 9.38 -21.39 -28.82
C LEU A 67 10.04 -21.60 -27.46
N ARG A 68 11.14 -22.36 -27.39
CA ARG A 68 11.92 -22.51 -26.15
C ARG A 68 12.50 -21.19 -25.68
N LEU A 69 13.04 -20.39 -26.59
CA LEU A 69 13.55 -19.05 -26.26
C LEU A 69 12.43 -18.14 -25.74
N ALA A 70 11.25 -18.14 -26.38
CA ALA A 70 10.10 -17.37 -25.94
C ALA A 70 9.61 -17.78 -24.54
N ARG A 71 9.56 -19.09 -24.25
CA ARG A 71 9.25 -19.59 -22.89
C ARG A 71 10.28 -19.12 -21.87
N LYS A 72 11.56 -19.22 -22.21
CA LYS A 72 12.65 -18.76 -21.33
C LYS A 72 12.57 -17.26 -21.05
N LEU A 73 12.30 -16.44 -22.07
CA LEU A 73 12.14 -14.99 -21.91
C LEU A 73 10.91 -14.63 -21.08
N ARG A 74 9.79 -15.35 -21.23
CA ARG A 74 8.60 -15.17 -20.39
C ARG A 74 8.87 -15.53 -18.94
N GLN A 75 9.58 -16.64 -18.70
CA GLN A 75 9.96 -17.04 -17.35
C GLN A 75 10.90 -16.00 -16.72
N GLN A 76 11.91 -15.54 -17.47
CA GLN A 76 12.82 -14.50 -17.00
C GLN A 76 12.09 -13.19 -16.70
N ALA A 77 11.15 -12.77 -17.55
CA ALA A 77 10.33 -11.58 -17.28
C ALA A 77 9.48 -11.73 -16.01
N ALA A 78 8.92 -12.91 -15.75
CA ALA A 78 8.18 -13.18 -14.52
C ALA A 78 9.09 -13.16 -13.27
N GLU A 79 10.29 -13.71 -13.36
CA GLU A 79 11.29 -13.67 -12.29
C GLU A 79 11.78 -12.24 -12.02
N ASP A 80 12.04 -11.46 -13.07
CA ASP A 80 12.45 -10.05 -12.96
C ASP A 80 11.31 -9.20 -12.37
N GLU A 81 10.07 -9.43 -12.79
CA GLU A 81 8.89 -8.77 -12.23
C GLU A 81 8.75 -9.09 -10.74
N GLN A 82 8.88 -10.36 -10.35
CA GLN A 82 8.84 -10.77 -8.94
C GLN A 82 9.94 -10.08 -8.13
N GLN A 83 11.17 -10.02 -8.64
CA GLN A 83 12.26 -9.31 -7.96
C GLN A 83 11.99 -7.82 -7.77
N VAL A 84 11.36 -7.16 -8.76
CA VAL A 84 10.97 -5.75 -8.63
C VAL A 84 9.91 -5.60 -7.54
N HIS A 85 8.89 -6.46 -7.52
CA HIS A 85 7.86 -6.44 -6.48
C HIS A 85 8.47 -6.65 -5.09
N GLU A 86 9.32 -7.66 -4.91
CA GLU A 86 10.00 -7.95 -3.64
C GLU A 86 10.81 -6.76 -3.13
N ARG A 87 11.58 -6.10 -4.01
CA ARG A 87 12.35 -4.90 -3.64
C ARG A 87 11.45 -3.73 -3.26
N LEU A 88 10.35 -3.52 -3.98
CA LEU A 88 9.40 -2.45 -3.68
C LEU A 88 8.69 -2.70 -2.35
N TYR A 89 8.31 -3.94 -2.04
CA TYR A 89 7.74 -4.31 -0.76
C TYR A 89 8.72 -4.11 0.39
N GLN A 90 9.97 -4.51 0.22
CA GLN A 90 10.99 -4.30 1.24
C GLN A 90 11.22 -2.81 1.49
N LYS A 91 11.34 -2.01 0.43
CA LYS A 91 11.50 -0.55 0.56
C LYS A 91 10.31 0.09 1.26
N LYS A 92 9.08 -0.28 0.89
CA LYS A 92 7.87 0.23 1.56
C LYS A 92 7.90 -0.15 3.04
N ARG A 93 8.24 -1.39 3.39
CA ARG A 93 8.34 -1.83 4.78
C ARG A 93 9.33 -0.99 5.58
N GLU A 94 10.52 -0.73 5.03
CA GLU A 94 11.53 0.10 5.71
C GLU A 94 11.04 1.54 5.91
N GLU A 95 10.33 2.12 4.93
CA GLU A 95 9.70 3.44 5.06
C GLU A 95 8.59 3.44 6.12
N ASP A 96 7.73 2.41 6.14
CA ASP A 96 6.66 2.24 7.11
C ASP A 96 7.20 2.06 8.54
N GLU A 97 8.27 1.27 8.73
CA GLU A 97 8.95 1.08 10.02
C GLU A 97 9.52 2.39 10.55
N GLN A 98 10.13 3.21 9.69
CA GLN A 98 10.60 4.54 10.07
C GLN A 98 9.44 5.43 10.53
N LEU A 99 8.30 5.41 9.82
CA LEU A 99 7.12 6.18 10.22
C LEU A 99 6.55 5.71 11.56
N ASP A 100 6.54 4.40 11.81
CA ASP A 100 6.13 3.83 13.10
C ASP A 100 7.06 4.28 14.23
N GLU A 101 8.37 4.34 13.99
CA GLU A 101 9.33 4.92 14.95
C GLU A 101 9.05 6.40 15.20
N TRP A 102 8.69 7.17 14.17
CA TRP A 102 8.29 8.57 14.35
C TRP A 102 7.05 8.71 15.23
N ILE A 103 6.02 7.90 14.98
CA ILE A 103 4.79 7.87 15.78
C ILE A 103 5.10 7.53 17.26
N GLN A 104 5.94 6.52 17.50
CA GLN A 104 6.36 6.13 18.84
C GLN A 104 7.16 7.24 19.54
N ASN A 105 8.09 7.87 18.83
CA ASN A 105 8.93 8.95 19.35
C ASN A 105 8.14 10.22 19.67
N LEU A 106 7.03 10.47 18.97
CA LEU A 106 6.11 11.55 19.29
C LEU A 106 5.28 11.24 20.55
N SER A 107 5.32 9.99 21.04
CA SER A 107 4.60 9.53 22.24
C SER A 107 3.10 9.82 22.18
N LEU A 108 2.51 9.75 20.98
CA LEU A 108 1.11 10.09 20.74
C LEU A 108 0.18 9.23 21.62
N SER A 109 0.57 7.99 21.91
CA SER A 109 -0.21 7.04 22.71
C SER A 109 -0.42 7.45 24.17
N GLU A 110 0.44 8.33 24.70
CA GLU A 110 0.36 8.77 26.09
C GLU A 110 -0.51 10.02 26.27
N ALA A 111 -0.96 10.65 25.17
CA ALA A 111 -1.52 12.00 25.11
C ALA A 111 -2.97 12.15 25.59
N VAL A 112 -3.55 11.13 26.23
CA VAL A 112 -4.93 11.17 26.75
C VAL A 112 -5.14 12.27 27.81
N ASP A 113 -4.07 12.82 28.38
CA ASP A 113 -4.12 13.95 29.32
C ASP A 113 -3.68 15.27 28.66
N GLN A 114 -4.49 16.33 28.76
CA GLN A 114 -4.21 17.68 28.21
C GLN A 114 -2.83 18.26 28.59
N LYS A 115 -2.23 17.83 29.71
CA LYS A 115 -0.89 18.25 30.14
C LYS A 115 0.25 17.63 29.31
N LYS A 116 -0.01 16.56 28.56
CA LYS A 116 0.98 15.81 27.77
C LYS A 116 1.12 16.29 26.33
N ASN A 117 0.20 17.13 25.84
CA ASN A 117 0.33 17.78 24.52
C ASN A 117 1.60 18.65 24.43
N ALA A 118 2.07 19.20 25.55
CA ALA A 118 3.33 19.95 25.60
C ALA A 118 4.55 19.11 25.19
N HIS A 119 4.56 17.81 25.48
CA HIS A 119 5.63 16.90 25.06
C HIS A 119 5.65 16.73 23.55
N ILE A 120 4.48 16.51 22.94
CA ILE A 120 4.32 16.38 21.48
C ILE A 120 4.77 17.67 20.79
N VAL A 121 4.32 18.81 21.29
CA VAL A 121 4.70 20.13 20.77
C VAL A 121 6.22 20.32 20.83
N ASN A 122 6.86 19.97 21.94
CA ASN A 122 8.32 20.07 22.07
C ASN A 122 9.05 19.11 21.12
N ALA A 123 8.60 17.86 20.99
CA ALA A 123 9.18 16.89 20.07
C ALA A 123 9.08 17.36 18.61
N LEU A 124 7.94 17.97 18.22
CA LEU A 124 7.76 18.57 16.90
C LEU A 124 8.66 19.81 16.70
N LYS A 125 8.84 20.65 17.73
CA LYS A 125 9.77 21.81 17.69
C LYS A 125 11.22 21.38 17.53
N GLU A 126 11.62 20.30 18.20
CA GLU A 126 12.99 19.75 18.15
C GLU A 126 13.29 19.10 16.81
N ARG A 127 12.41 18.21 16.33
CA ARG A 127 12.64 17.42 15.13
C ARG A 127 12.32 18.15 13.82
N LYS A 128 11.46 19.16 13.87
CA LYS A 128 11.06 20.00 12.73
C LYS A 128 10.67 19.22 11.47
N PRO A 129 9.75 18.22 11.56
CA PRO A 129 9.37 17.42 10.40
C PRO A 129 8.80 18.32 9.30
N CYS A 130 9.07 17.98 8.04
CA CYS A 130 8.45 18.67 6.92
C CYS A 130 6.96 18.26 6.81
N MET A 131 6.17 19.06 6.08
CA MET A 131 4.75 18.77 5.88
C MET A 131 4.51 17.38 5.27
N GLU A 132 5.33 16.99 4.28
CA GLU A 132 5.26 15.66 3.67
C GLU A 132 5.45 14.53 4.69
N THR A 133 6.32 14.71 5.69
CA THR A 133 6.50 13.70 6.76
C THR A 133 5.25 13.62 7.64
N LEU A 134 4.61 14.75 7.94
CA LEU A 134 3.37 14.78 8.72
C LEU A 134 2.20 14.15 7.97
N GLU A 135 2.08 14.41 6.66
CA GLU A 135 1.09 13.78 5.79
C GLU A 135 1.28 12.25 5.79
N ARG A 136 2.52 11.77 5.64
CA ARG A 136 2.83 10.34 5.71
C ARG A 136 2.56 9.72 7.09
N ILE A 137 2.80 10.44 8.18
CA ILE A 137 2.45 9.99 9.54
C ILE A 137 0.91 9.84 9.67
N VAL A 138 0.15 10.79 9.13
CA VAL A 138 -1.33 10.75 9.13
C VAL A 138 -1.84 9.58 8.30
N GLU A 139 -1.25 9.33 7.13
CA GLU A 139 -1.54 8.15 6.32
C GLU A 139 -1.22 6.85 7.06
N ARG A 140 -0.08 6.79 7.74
CA ARG A 140 0.33 5.60 8.52
C ARG A 140 -0.60 5.32 9.71
N LEU A 141 -0.99 6.36 10.45
CA LEU A 141 -2.02 6.26 11.49
C LEU A 141 -3.35 5.78 10.90
N HIS A 142 -3.67 6.19 9.66
CA HIS A 142 -4.90 5.78 9.00
C HIS A 142 -4.85 4.29 8.61
N GLU A 143 -3.72 3.81 8.10
CA GLU A 143 -3.50 2.37 7.85
C GLU A 143 -3.71 1.56 9.15
N HIS A 144 -3.15 2.01 10.28
CA HIS A 144 -3.37 1.35 11.58
C HIS A 144 -4.85 1.36 11.98
N HIS A 145 -5.56 2.47 11.74
CA HIS A 145 -7.00 2.58 11.99
C HIS A 145 -7.78 1.59 11.10
N MET A 146 -7.41 1.42 9.83
CA MET A 146 -8.03 0.45 8.92
C MET A 146 -7.86 -0.98 9.39
N ILE A 147 -6.64 -1.36 9.81
CA ILE A 147 -6.33 -2.67 10.37
C ILE A 147 -7.20 -2.92 11.61
N ALA A 148 -7.22 -1.97 12.56
CA ALA A 148 -7.97 -2.08 13.81
C ALA A 148 -9.50 -2.13 13.59
N SER A 149 -10.00 -1.44 12.57
CA SER A 149 -11.42 -1.41 12.21
C SER A 149 -11.87 -2.61 11.35
N GLY A 150 -10.93 -3.42 10.86
CA GLY A 150 -11.22 -4.59 10.03
C GLY A 150 -11.74 -4.25 8.63
N LEU A 151 -11.41 -3.06 8.10
CA LEU A 151 -11.86 -2.56 6.79
C LEU A 151 -10.96 -2.99 5.61
N GLU A 152 -9.95 -3.82 5.88
CA GLU A 152 -8.95 -4.20 4.88
C GLU A 152 -9.44 -5.23 3.87
N CYS A 153 -10.30 -6.18 4.28
CA CYS A 153 -10.70 -7.33 3.46
C CYS A 153 -12.18 -7.71 3.66
N VAL A 154 -12.77 -8.32 2.63
CA VAL A 154 -14.10 -8.93 2.68
C VAL A 154 -13.92 -10.42 2.36
N GLU A 155 -14.28 -11.30 3.30
CA GLU A 155 -14.22 -12.74 3.11
C GLU A 155 -15.62 -13.39 3.17
N ALA A 156 -15.72 -14.60 2.61
CA ALA A 156 -16.93 -15.41 2.74
C ALA A 156 -17.09 -15.90 4.18
N PRO A 157 -18.32 -15.89 4.74
CA PRO A 157 -18.54 -16.51 6.05
C PRO A 157 -18.11 -17.98 6.01
N SER A 158 -17.31 -18.38 6.99
CA SER A 158 -16.91 -19.80 7.17
C SER A 158 -18.09 -20.69 7.62
N SER A 159 -19.21 -20.09 8.02
CA SER A 159 -20.44 -20.78 8.42
C SER A 159 -21.35 -21.04 7.21
N LYS A 160 -22.05 -22.17 7.21
CA LYS A 160 -23.05 -22.55 6.19
C LYS A 160 -24.25 -21.59 6.09
N ASP A 161 -24.35 -20.61 6.98
CA ASP A 161 -25.39 -19.58 6.95
C ASP A 161 -24.96 -18.40 6.05
N ALA A 162 -25.36 -18.48 4.79
CA ALA A 162 -25.01 -17.56 3.71
C ALA A 162 -25.67 -16.15 3.81
N SER A 163 -26.04 -15.70 5.01
CA SER A 163 -26.88 -14.51 5.22
C SER A 163 -26.15 -13.33 5.87
N GLN A 164 -24.94 -13.53 6.42
CA GLN A 164 -24.15 -12.44 6.98
C GLN A 164 -22.76 -12.40 6.33
N VAL A 165 -22.51 -11.35 5.55
CA VAL A 165 -21.16 -10.98 5.13
C VAL A 165 -20.51 -10.30 6.31
N ASN A 166 -19.71 -11.05 7.05
CA ASN A 166 -18.92 -10.49 8.13
C ASN A 166 -17.74 -9.71 7.52
N ARG A 167 -17.46 -8.53 8.08
CA ARG A 167 -16.09 -7.97 8.12
C ARG A 167 -15.17 -9.02 8.75
N VAL A 168 -13.86 -8.77 8.82
CA VAL A 168 -12.93 -9.41 9.77
C VAL A 168 -12.07 -10.53 9.18
N ILE A 169 -10.83 -10.16 8.77
CA ILE A 169 -9.64 -10.98 9.07
C ILE A 169 -9.23 -10.76 10.55
N HIS A 170 -9.44 -9.54 11.09
CA HIS A 170 -9.29 -9.20 12.50
C HIS A 170 -10.59 -8.64 13.09
N GLU A 171 -11.01 -9.17 14.25
CA GLU A 171 -12.20 -8.68 14.96
C GLU A 171 -12.02 -7.20 15.25
N LYS A 172 -13.07 -6.40 15.01
CA LYS A 172 -13.00 -4.95 15.19
C LYS A 172 -12.55 -4.64 16.63
N ASP A 173 -11.39 -4.02 16.76
CA ASP A 173 -10.83 -3.64 18.04
C ASP A 173 -11.18 -2.18 18.33
N ASP A 174 -12.37 -1.97 18.89
CA ASP A 174 -12.90 -0.63 19.20
C ASP A 174 -11.96 0.16 20.13
N VAL A 175 -11.22 -0.52 21.01
CA VAL A 175 -10.27 0.11 21.92
C VAL A 175 -9.06 0.65 21.15
N LYS A 176 -8.50 -0.14 20.23
CA LYS A 176 -7.41 0.32 19.37
C LYS A 176 -7.84 1.41 18.41
N VAL A 177 -9.03 1.31 17.82
CA VAL A 177 -9.58 2.35 16.94
C VAL A 177 -9.66 3.69 17.70
N GLN A 178 -10.28 3.68 18.89
CA GLN A 178 -10.39 4.89 19.70
C GLN A 178 -9.03 5.43 20.14
N LYS A 179 -8.07 4.56 20.43
CA LYS A 179 -6.69 4.97 20.75
C LYS A 179 -6.06 5.72 19.58
N ILE A 180 -6.17 5.20 18.36
CA ILE A 180 -5.59 5.80 17.16
C ILE A 180 -6.28 7.14 16.82
N ASP A 181 -7.60 7.23 16.99
CA ASP A 181 -8.33 8.49 16.82
C ASP A 181 -7.84 9.57 17.80
N ASN A 182 -7.58 9.20 19.06
CA ASN A 182 -7.01 10.10 20.05
C ASN A 182 -5.57 10.50 19.71
N GLU A 183 -4.76 9.57 19.19
CA GLU A 183 -3.39 9.83 18.75
C GLU A 183 -3.36 10.83 17.58
N ALA A 184 -4.25 10.67 16.59
CA ALA A 184 -4.40 11.60 15.48
C ALA A 184 -4.85 12.99 15.94
N GLU A 185 -5.84 13.07 16.83
CA GLU A 185 -6.32 14.35 17.35
C GLU A 185 -5.27 15.05 18.22
N ALA A 186 -4.50 14.32 19.03
CA ALA A 186 -3.38 14.87 19.79
C ALA A 186 -2.29 15.47 18.89
N LEU A 187 -1.98 14.80 17.76
CA LEU A 187 -1.08 15.33 16.75
C LEU A 187 -1.63 16.64 16.15
N PHE A 188 -2.91 16.69 15.77
CA PHE A 188 -3.52 17.89 15.20
C PHE A 188 -3.55 19.06 16.19
N GLN A 189 -3.86 18.80 17.46
CA GLN A 189 -3.82 19.81 18.52
C GLN A 189 -2.40 20.34 18.75
N ALA A 190 -1.39 19.47 18.72
CA ALA A 190 0.00 19.90 18.84
C ALA A 190 0.40 20.82 17.68
N ILE A 191 -0.04 20.51 16.45
CA ILE A 191 0.21 21.36 15.27
C ILE A 191 -0.56 22.68 15.37
N ASP A 192 -1.81 22.70 15.84
CA ASP A 192 -2.58 23.93 16.09
C ASP A 192 -1.84 24.87 17.07
N VAL A 193 -1.22 24.32 18.12
CA VAL A 193 -0.40 25.10 19.07
C VAL A 193 0.85 25.67 18.37
N LEU A 194 1.48 24.91 17.47
CA LEU A 194 2.64 25.40 16.71
C LEU A 194 2.29 26.48 15.69
N ASP A 195 1.15 26.37 15.03
CA ASP A 195 0.66 27.36 14.07
C ASP A 195 0.30 28.67 14.80
N SER A 196 -0.39 28.56 15.95
CA SER A 196 -0.75 29.73 16.77
C SER A 196 0.46 30.44 17.39
N ASP A 197 1.45 29.71 17.91
CA ASP A 197 2.71 30.26 18.43
C ASP A 197 3.47 31.08 17.36
N GLN A 198 3.38 30.69 16.08
CA GLN A 198 4.05 31.38 14.97
C GLN A 198 3.32 32.62 14.48
N SER A 199 1.98 32.64 14.58
CA SER A 199 1.17 33.80 14.19
C SER A 199 1.41 35.04 15.08
N GLY A 200 1.86 34.85 16.33
CA GLY A 200 2.15 35.91 17.29
C GLY A 200 3.59 36.42 17.32
N ALA A 201 4.55 35.70 16.71
CA ALA A 201 5.96 36.07 16.69
C ALA A 201 6.33 36.83 15.41
N SER A 202 7.13 37.90 15.54
CA SER A 202 7.58 38.76 14.43
C SER A 202 8.05 37.96 13.21
N LYS A 203 7.49 38.30 12.03
CA LYS A 203 7.50 37.57 10.75
C LYS A 203 8.87 37.27 10.11
N SER A 204 10.01 37.45 10.78
CA SER A 204 11.31 37.42 10.11
C SER A 204 12.04 36.07 10.08
N GLU A 205 11.74 35.09 10.95
CA GLU A 205 12.65 33.93 11.10
C GLU A 205 12.04 32.51 11.05
N SER A 206 10.72 32.33 11.13
CA SER A 206 10.12 30.98 11.08
C SER A 206 9.41 30.69 9.76
N ARG A 207 10.18 30.50 8.67
CA ARG A 207 9.62 30.08 7.36
C ARG A 207 9.60 28.57 7.12
N HIS A 208 10.17 27.77 8.04
CA HIS A 208 10.19 26.30 7.89
C HIS A 208 8.79 25.69 7.97
N TRP A 209 7.87 26.38 8.65
CA TRP A 209 6.48 25.98 8.82
C TRP A 209 5.50 26.93 8.10
N GLY A 210 5.85 27.39 6.89
CA GLY A 210 5.00 28.31 6.11
C GLY A 210 3.52 27.90 5.96
N GLY A 211 2.63 28.75 6.46
CA GLY A 211 1.19 28.75 6.20
C GLY A 211 0.34 28.34 7.41
N ASP A 212 -0.57 29.23 7.81
CA ASP A 212 -1.61 28.97 8.81
C ASP A 212 -2.57 27.88 8.30
N GLY A 213 -2.98 26.94 9.15
CA GLY A 213 -4.05 25.97 8.84
C GLY A 213 -3.56 24.57 8.46
N ARG A 214 -2.36 24.17 8.88
CA ARG A 214 -1.81 22.83 8.59
C ARG A 214 -2.57 21.73 9.30
N ALA A 215 -2.93 21.95 10.55
CA ALA A 215 -3.77 21.03 11.31
C ALA A 215 -5.14 20.83 10.63
N ILE A 216 -5.71 21.89 10.04
CA ILE A 216 -6.97 21.81 9.29
C ILE A 216 -6.77 20.96 8.02
N GLN A 217 -5.68 21.17 7.28
CA GLN A 217 -5.35 20.37 6.09
C GLN A 217 -5.22 18.89 6.44
N LEU A 218 -4.45 18.54 7.49
CA LEU A 218 -4.24 17.15 7.91
C LEU A 218 -5.53 16.51 8.45
N ARG A 219 -6.37 17.25 9.20
CA ARG A 219 -7.69 16.78 9.63
C ARG A 219 -8.61 16.48 8.44
N ASN A 220 -8.57 17.31 7.40
CA ASN A 220 -9.36 17.09 6.19
C ASN A 220 -8.84 15.87 5.41
N GLN A 221 -7.53 15.68 5.32
CA GLN A 221 -6.92 14.49 4.73
C GLN A 221 -7.33 13.22 5.49
N TRP A 222 -7.20 13.22 6.82
CA TRP A 222 -7.63 12.12 7.69
C TRP A 222 -9.09 11.72 7.45
N LYS A 223 -10.01 12.70 7.45
CA LYS A 223 -11.43 12.47 7.18
C LYS A 223 -11.69 12.02 5.74
N GLY A 224 -10.92 12.53 4.78
CA GLY A 224 -10.97 12.13 3.38
C GLY A 224 -10.63 10.65 3.22
N LEU A 225 -9.50 10.23 3.80
CA LEU A 225 -9.05 8.83 3.81
C LEU A 225 -10.08 7.91 4.46
N GLN A 226 -10.63 8.29 5.62
CA GLN A 226 -11.68 7.53 6.29
C GLN A 226 -12.90 7.28 5.39
N ARG A 227 -13.40 8.32 4.71
CA ARG A 227 -14.54 8.18 3.80
C ARG A 227 -14.20 7.35 2.58
N GLU A 228 -13.05 7.60 1.95
CA GLU A 228 -12.64 6.87 0.75
C GLU A 228 -12.52 5.37 1.03
N HIS A 229 -11.87 5.00 2.13
CA HIS A 229 -11.69 3.60 2.48
C HIS A 229 -12.99 2.93 2.92
N GLU A 230 -13.90 3.64 3.59
CA GLU A 230 -15.24 3.14 3.87
C GLU A 230 -16.04 2.90 2.58
N ASP A 231 -16.01 3.83 1.63
CA ASP A 231 -16.64 3.69 0.32
C ASP A 231 -16.05 2.51 -0.47
N GLN A 232 -14.72 2.37 -0.47
CA GLN A 232 -14.04 1.24 -1.10
C GLN A 232 -14.42 -0.08 -0.43
N PHE A 233 -14.56 -0.10 0.89
CA PHE A 233 -15.04 -1.28 1.62
C PHE A 233 -16.47 -1.65 1.22
N LEU A 234 -17.39 -0.67 1.21
CA LEU A 234 -18.79 -0.89 0.82
C LEU A 234 -18.90 -1.39 -0.63
N LYS A 235 -18.10 -0.84 -1.55
CA LYS A 235 -18.01 -1.32 -2.93
C LYS A 235 -17.57 -2.78 -2.99
N ARG A 236 -16.48 -3.14 -2.28
CA ARG A 236 -15.99 -4.53 -2.21
C ARG A 236 -17.04 -5.47 -1.62
N GLN A 237 -17.74 -5.03 -0.58
CA GLN A 237 -18.83 -5.79 0.03
C GLN A 237 -19.98 -6.02 -0.95
N ALA A 238 -20.40 -4.99 -1.69
CA ALA A 238 -21.46 -5.10 -2.70
C ALA A 238 -21.05 -6.05 -3.84
N SER A 239 -19.84 -5.89 -4.39
CA SER A 239 -19.31 -6.77 -5.44
C SER A 239 -19.20 -8.22 -4.96
N PHE A 240 -18.83 -8.43 -3.70
CA PHE A 240 -18.77 -9.76 -3.11
C PHE A 240 -20.16 -10.41 -3.01
N ILE A 241 -21.17 -9.67 -2.54
CA ILE A 241 -22.55 -10.14 -2.47
C ILE A 241 -23.09 -10.48 -3.86
N GLU A 242 -22.82 -9.63 -4.85
CA GLU A 242 -23.21 -9.85 -6.24
C GLU A 242 -22.56 -11.12 -6.82
N ALA A 243 -21.25 -11.30 -6.60
CA ALA A 243 -20.54 -12.50 -7.03
C ALA A 243 -21.11 -13.78 -6.38
N GLN A 244 -21.49 -13.73 -5.10
CA GLN A 244 -22.17 -14.83 -4.41
C GLN A 244 -23.55 -15.11 -5.01
N ARG A 245 -24.32 -14.08 -5.37
CA ARG A 245 -25.62 -14.22 -6.04
C ARG A 245 -25.46 -14.88 -7.41
N LEU A 246 -24.52 -14.42 -8.23
CA LEU A 246 -24.24 -14.97 -9.56
C LEU A 246 -23.80 -16.44 -9.49
N LYS A 247 -22.99 -16.80 -8.48
CA LYS A 247 -22.58 -18.19 -8.26
C LYS A 247 -23.74 -19.12 -7.87
N LYS A 248 -24.76 -18.60 -7.18
CA LYS A 248 -25.98 -19.35 -6.86
C LYS A 248 -26.89 -19.49 -8.09
N GLU A 249 -26.98 -18.46 -8.94
CA GLU A 249 -27.80 -18.44 -10.15
C GLU A 249 -27.20 -19.29 -11.28
N ASN A 250 -25.87 -19.26 -11.44
CA ASN A 250 -25.11 -20.04 -12.42
C ASN A 250 -24.08 -20.92 -11.69
N PRO A 251 -24.49 -22.07 -11.13
CA PRO A 251 -23.55 -22.96 -10.47
C PRO A 251 -22.50 -23.43 -11.49
N PRO A 252 -21.21 -23.47 -11.12
CA PRO A 252 -20.19 -24.02 -12.00
C PRO A 252 -20.58 -25.46 -12.38
N PRO A 253 -20.32 -25.89 -13.63
CA PRO A 253 -20.62 -27.24 -14.06
C PRO A 253 -19.98 -28.23 -13.08
N PRO A 254 -20.67 -29.32 -12.73
CA PRO A 254 -20.12 -30.31 -11.81
C PRO A 254 -18.74 -30.72 -12.34
N LYS A 255 -17.72 -30.66 -11.47
CA LYS A 255 -16.39 -31.14 -11.82
C LYS A 255 -16.54 -32.57 -12.31
N VAL A 256 -16.41 -32.76 -13.62
CA VAL A 256 -16.39 -34.10 -14.21
C VAL A 256 -15.21 -34.78 -13.54
N LYS A 257 -15.50 -35.81 -12.74
CA LYS A 257 -14.44 -36.67 -12.25
C LYS A 257 -13.86 -37.30 -13.49
N ASP A 258 -12.65 -36.89 -13.86
CA ASP A 258 -11.85 -37.63 -14.81
C ASP A 258 -11.55 -38.99 -14.17
N ASP A 259 -12.52 -39.90 -14.27
CA ASP A 259 -12.35 -41.32 -14.06
C ASP A 259 -11.44 -41.76 -15.22
N HIS A 260 -10.15 -41.48 -15.10
CA HIS A 260 -9.08 -42.13 -15.85
C HIS A 260 -9.04 -43.61 -15.43
N ARG A 261 -10.11 -44.35 -15.69
CA ARG A 261 -10.04 -45.80 -15.86
C ARG A 261 -9.41 -46.02 -17.22
N PHE A 262 -8.08 -45.99 -17.23
CA PHE A 262 -7.35 -46.82 -18.17
C PHE A 262 -7.83 -48.26 -17.92
N LEU A 263 -8.73 -48.73 -18.79
CA LEU A 263 -9.02 -50.15 -18.89
C LEU A 263 -7.75 -50.84 -19.42
N PRO A 264 -7.29 -51.94 -18.79
CA PRO A 264 -6.21 -52.76 -19.31
C PRO A 264 -6.61 -53.47 -20.61
#